data_AF-A0AAN8X5X3-F1
#
_entry.id   AF-A0AAN8X5X3-F1
#
_cell.length_a   1.000
_cell.length_b   1.000
_cell.length_c   1.000
_cell.angle_alpha   90.00
_cell.angle_beta   90.00
_cell.angle_gamma   90.00
#
_symmetry.space_group_name_H-M   'P 1'
#
loop_
_entity.id
_entity.type
_entity.pdbx_description
1 polymer ?
#
loop_
_entity_poly.entity_id
_entity_poly.type
_entity_poly.pdbx_seq_one_letter_code
_entity_poly.pdbx_strand_id
1 'polypeptide(L)'
;MAASGVENLDVLEERVRKLEEKIFGPLPKDAEYPEVVSTLASLGGQLGSALGTRDRMMMVMKRLDELERYLDPSYGEAIELSDSLKLDLVLAREEHLRSQQQQLNTMHSLKHVLDSQHIADATSLGDELIQISNRYSQDEGSASEQNAYIKDLLNQYNAIISSLTESFIKMDEIVTKAEIAAIPKKSQD
;
A
#
# COMPACT_ATOMS: atom_id res chain seq x y z
N MET A 1 -19.72 -16.03 2.76
CA MET A 1 -19.24 -17.35 3.23
C MET A 1 -19.79 -18.54 2.44
N ALA A 2 -20.77 -18.40 1.54
CA ALA A 2 -21.28 -19.52 0.72
C ALA A 2 -20.49 -19.81 -0.57
N ALA A 3 -19.65 -18.87 -1.03
CA ALA A 3 -18.94 -18.97 -2.31
C ALA A 3 -17.80 -20.00 -2.34
N SER A 4 -17.10 -20.21 -1.22
CA SER A 4 -15.98 -21.16 -1.16
C SER A 4 -16.40 -22.64 -1.13
N GLY A 5 -17.65 -22.94 -0.77
CA GLY A 5 -18.17 -24.31 -0.80
C GLY A 5 -18.47 -24.80 -2.22
N VAL A 6 -18.93 -23.91 -3.10
CA VAL A 6 -19.31 -24.22 -4.48
C VAL A 6 -18.07 -24.40 -5.36
N GLU A 7 -17.08 -23.51 -5.26
CA GLU A 7 -15.81 -23.65 -6.01
C GLU A 7 -15.06 -24.95 -5.68
N ASN A 8 -15.09 -25.39 -4.43
CA ASN A 8 -14.47 -26.67 -4.04
C ASN A 8 -15.25 -27.89 -4.57
N LEU A 9 -16.57 -27.77 -4.73
CA LEU A 9 -17.41 -28.83 -5.29
C LEU A 9 -17.17 -28.97 -6.80
N ASP A 10 -17.07 -27.85 -7.52
CA ASP A 10 -16.81 -27.83 -8.96
C ASP A 10 -15.44 -28.42 -9.31
N VAL A 11 -14.41 -28.08 -8.52
CA VAL A 11 -13.07 -28.66 -8.66
C VAL A 11 -13.08 -30.17 -8.40
N LEU A 12 -13.86 -30.61 -7.41
CA LEU A 12 -13.96 -32.03 -7.09
C LEU A 12 -14.73 -32.79 -8.18
N GLU A 13 -15.80 -32.21 -8.70
CA GLU A 13 -16.59 -32.79 -9.79
C GLU A 13 -15.76 -32.94 -11.06
N GLU A 14 -14.96 -31.92 -11.41
CA GLU A 14 -14.08 -31.96 -12.57
C GLU A 14 -12.96 -33.00 -12.40
N ARG A 15 -12.44 -33.18 -11.18
CA ARG A 15 -11.47 -34.24 -10.88
C ARG A 15 -12.10 -35.64 -10.98
N VAL A 16 -13.31 -35.82 -10.45
CA VAL A 16 -14.04 -37.09 -10.55
C VAL A 16 -14.35 -37.41 -12.00
N ARG A 17 -14.80 -36.43 -12.79
CA ARG A 17 -15.06 -36.58 -14.22
C ARG A 17 -13.81 -37.03 -15.00
N LYS A 18 -12.65 -36.44 -14.72
CA LYS A 18 -11.36 -36.86 -15.32
C LYS A 18 -10.95 -38.27 -14.91
N LEU A 19 -11.27 -38.70 -13.69
CA LEU A 19 -10.98 -40.06 -13.22
C LEU A 19 -11.92 -41.08 -13.87
N GLU A 20 -13.21 -40.76 -13.98
CA GLU A 20 -14.19 -41.57 -14.70
C GLU A 20 -13.80 -41.75 -16.16
N GLU A 21 -13.40 -40.67 -16.84
CA GLU A 21 -12.94 -40.72 -18.23
C GLU A 21 -11.67 -41.56 -18.40
N LYS A 22 -10.72 -41.46 -17.46
CA LYS A 22 -9.48 -42.27 -17.51
C LYS A 22 -9.70 -43.76 -17.30
N ILE A 23 -10.66 -44.14 -16.46
CA ILE A 23 -10.88 -45.55 -16.09
C ILE A 23 -11.88 -46.22 -17.03
N PHE A 24 -12.97 -45.53 -17.37
CA PHE A 24 -14.09 -46.10 -18.13
C PHE A 24 -14.20 -45.56 -19.56
N GLY A 25 -13.41 -44.54 -19.93
CA GLY A 25 -13.38 -44.02 -21.31
C GLY A 25 -14.76 -43.51 -21.76
N PRO A 26 -15.15 -43.70 -23.04
CA PRO A 26 -16.40 -43.20 -23.58
C PRO A 26 -17.64 -44.03 -23.18
N LEU A 27 -17.55 -44.90 -22.17
CA LEU A 27 -18.71 -45.66 -21.72
C LEU A 27 -19.74 -44.73 -21.05
N PRO A 28 -21.04 -44.95 -21.28
CA PRO A 28 -22.09 -44.15 -20.66
C PRO A 28 -22.05 -44.35 -19.13
N LYS A 29 -22.23 -43.26 -18.38
CA LYS A 29 -22.11 -43.20 -16.91
C LYS A 29 -23.09 -44.09 -16.14
N ASP A 30 -24.09 -44.63 -16.82
CA ASP A 30 -25.13 -45.51 -16.27
C ASP A 30 -24.97 -47.00 -16.69
N ALA A 31 -23.90 -47.34 -17.41
CA ALA A 31 -23.62 -48.74 -17.74
C ALA A 31 -23.00 -49.47 -16.55
N GLU A 32 -23.26 -50.79 -16.46
CA GLU A 32 -22.65 -51.66 -15.47
C GLU A 32 -21.12 -51.60 -15.61
N TYR A 33 -20.47 -51.03 -14.60
CA TYR A 33 -19.02 -50.82 -14.63
C TYR A 33 -18.31 -52.18 -14.68
N PRO A 34 -17.43 -52.42 -15.66
CA PRO A 34 -16.66 -53.67 -15.70
C PRO A 34 -15.78 -53.78 -14.46
N GLU A 35 -15.52 -55.00 -14.01
CA GLU A 35 -14.65 -55.26 -12.86
C GLU A 35 -13.17 -55.02 -13.25
N VAL A 36 -12.79 -53.74 -13.38
CA VAL A 36 -11.46 -53.29 -13.84
C VAL A 36 -10.36 -53.83 -12.91
N VAL A 37 -10.65 -53.97 -11.63
CA VAL A 37 -9.68 -54.46 -10.63
C VAL A 37 -9.39 -55.94 -10.84
N SER A 38 -10.40 -56.78 -11.08
CA SER A 38 -10.19 -58.23 -11.28
C SER A 38 -9.54 -58.53 -12.63
N THR A 39 -9.93 -57.79 -13.67
CA THR A 39 -9.30 -57.88 -15.01
C THR A 39 -7.85 -57.39 -15.00
N LEU A 40 -7.54 -56.29 -14.32
CA LEU A 40 -6.17 -55.79 -14.15
C LEU A 40 -5.32 -56.73 -13.29
N ALA A 41 -5.87 -57.31 -12.22
CA ALA A 41 -5.18 -58.29 -11.39
C ALA A 41 -4.88 -59.58 -12.17
N SER A 42 -5.85 -60.07 -12.96
CA SER A 42 -5.66 -61.21 -13.86
C SER A 42 -4.59 -60.91 -14.92
N LEU A 43 -4.63 -59.73 -15.54
CA LEU A 43 -3.65 -59.30 -16.53
C LEU A 43 -2.25 -59.17 -15.89
N GLY A 44 -2.15 -58.60 -14.68
CA GLY A 44 -0.92 -58.50 -13.92
C GLY A 44 -0.33 -59.88 -13.59
N GLY A 45 -1.17 -60.86 -13.22
CA GLY A 45 -0.75 -62.24 -13.01
C GLY A 45 -0.29 -62.95 -14.30
N GLN A 46 -1.00 -62.75 -15.41
CA GLN A 46 -0.60 -63.28 -16.73
C GLN A 46 0.70 -62.64 -17.23
N LEU A 47 0.86 -61.34 -17.02
CA LEU A 47 2.05 -60.59 -17.40
C LEU A 47 3.24 -60.98 -16.49
N GLY A 48 3.01 -61.15 -15.19
CA GLY A 48 4.02 -61.66 -14.25
C GLY A 48 4.48 -63.08 -14.58
N SER A 49 3.57 -63.98 -14.93
CA SER A 49 3.91 -65.35 -15.36
C SER A 49 4.60 -65.39 -16.73
N ALA A 50 4.16 -64.58 -17.70
CA ALA A 50 4.81 -64.47 -19.00
C ALA A 50 6.24 -63.88 -18.88
N LEU A 51 6.42 -62.85 -18.04
CA LEU A 51 7.72 -62.24 -17.76
C LEU A 51 8.62 -63.12 -16.89
N GLY A 52 8.02 -63.93 -16.01
CA GLY A 52 8.74 -64.89 -15.16
C GLY A 52 9.50 -65.95 -15.95
N THR A 53 9.04 -66.29 -17.16
CA THR A 53 9.76 -67.20 -18.07
C THR A 53 10.93 -66.53 -18.81
N ARG A 54 11.09 -65.21 -18.71
CA ARG A 54 12.08 -64.41 -19.44
C ARG A 54 12.85 -63.48 -18.48
N ASP A 55 13.87 -64.03 -17.83
CA ASP A 55 14.71 -63.33 -16.83
C ASP A 55 15.23 -61.96 -17.29
N ARG A 56 15.64 -61.84 -18.57
CA ARG A 56 16.12 -60.56 -19.14
C ARG A 56 15.04 -59.47 -19.15
N MET A 57 13.79 -59.85 -19.39
CA MET A 57 12.67 -58.90 -19.44
C MET A 57 12.23 -58.50 -18.02
N MET A 58 12.26 -59.43 -17.07
CA MET A 58 12.06 -59.12 -15.65
C MET A 58 13.13 -58.16 -15.12
N MET A 59 14.39 -58.32 -15.54
CA MET A 59 15.47 -57.39 -15.17
C MET A 59 15.22 -55.97 -15.71
N VAL A 60 14.72 -55.83 -16.95
CA VAL A 60 14.37 -54.52 -17.51
C VAL A 60 13.18 -53.90 -16.76
N MET A 61 12.16 -54.69 -16.43
CA MET A 61 11.00 -54.19 -15.66
C MET A 61 11.39 -53.71 -14.26
N LYS A 62 12.36 -54.37 -13.60
CA LYS A 62 12.90 -53.90 -12.31
C LYS A 62 13.69 -52.59 -12.43
N ARG A 63 14.30 -52.35 -13.59
CA ARG A 63 15.05 -51.11 -13.85
C ARG A 63 14.17 -50.03 -14.48
N LEU A 64 12.89 -50.31 -14.75
CA LEU A 64 11.98 -49.34 -15.34
C LEU A 64 11.78 -48.15 -14.42
N ASP A 65 11.65 -48.38 -13.10
CA ASP A 65 11.56 -47.31 -12.10
C ASP A 65 12.86 -46.47 -12.04
N GLU A 66 14.02 -47.10 -12.23
CA GLU A 66 15.31 -46.39 -12.32
C GLU A 66 15.38 -45.56 -13.61
N LEU A 67 14.95 -46.14 -14.74
CA LEU A 67 14.89 -45.47 -16.04
C LEU A 67 13.92 -44.29 -16.02
N GLU A 68 12.75 -44.42 -15.40
CA GLU A 68 11.78 -43.35 -15.22
C GLU A 68 12.39 -42.18 -14.43
N ARG A 69 13.18 -42.48 -13.39
CA ARG A 69 13.94 -41.45 -12.65
C ARG A 69 15.02 -40.78 -13.51
N TYR A 70 15.73 -41.53 -14.34
CA TYR A 70 16.72 -40.96 -15.25
C TYR A 70 16.11 -40.16 -16.42
N LEU A 71 14.85 -40.43 -16.75
CA LEU A 71 14.07 -39.72 -17.76
C LEU A 71 13.40 -38.45 -17.21
N ASP A 72 13.38 -38.26 -15.89
CA ASP A 72 12.89 -37.03 -15.26
C ASP A 72 13.88 -35.88 -15.55
N PRO A 73 13.44 -34.80 -16.25
CA PRO A 73 14.28 -33.64 -16.52
C PRO A 73 14.86 -33.01 -15.24
N SER A 74 14.17 -33.15 -14.11
CA SER A 74 14.62 -32.65 -12.81
C SER A 74 15.77 -33.46 -12.21
N TYR A 75 16.01 -34.70 -12.68
CA TYR A 75 17.10 -35.54 -12.19
C TYR A 75 18.46 -35.08 -12.74
N GLY A 76 18.51 -34.62 -14.00
CA GLY A 76 19.74 -34.11 -14.61
C GLY A 76 20.18 -32.75 -14.07
N GLU A 77 19.23 -31.84 -13.79
CA GLU A 77 19.52 -30.50 -13.26
C GLU A 77 20.13 -30.53 -11.84
N ALA A 78 19.80 -31.54 -11.03
CA ALA A 78 20.31 -31.65 -9.66
C ALA A 78 21.74 -32.23 -9.59
N ILE A 79 22.19 -32.96 -10.61
CA ILE A 79 23.42 -33.78 -10.55
C ILE A 79 24.59 -33.16 -11.34
N GLU A 80 24.33 -32.34 -12.37
CA GLU A 80 25.37 -31.97 -13.34
C GLU A 80 25.77 -30.48 -13.39
N LEU A 81 25.59 -29.71 -12.30
CA LEU A 81 26.34 -28.45 -12.24
C LEU A 81 27.82 -28.77 -11.95
N SER A 82 28.61 -28.83 -13.02
CA SER A 82 30.07 -28.96 -12.90
C SER A 82 30.64 -27.81 -12.07
N ASP A 83 31.72 -28.07 -11.33
CA ASP A 83 32.28 -27.06 -10.44
C ASP A 83 32.80 -25.83 -11.20
N SER A 84 33.18 -25.98 -12.48
CA SER A 84 33.49 -24.86 -13.36
C SER A 84 32.26 -23.99 -13.65
N LEU A 85 31.10 -24.60 -13.92
CA LEU A 85 29.86 -23.86 -14.16
C LEU A 85 29.35 -23.15 -12.90
N LYS A 86 29.52 -23.76 -11.72
CA LYS A 86 29.22 -23.08 -10.44
C LYS A 86 30.10 -21.85 -10.25
N LEU A 87 31.39 -21.96 -10.58
CA LEU A 87 32.34 -20.87 -10.47
C LEU A 87 31.98 -19.73 -11.43
N ASP A 88 31.72 -20.06 -12.69
CA ASP A 88 31.29 -19.07 -13.70
C ASP A 88 29.97 -18.40 -13.32
N LEU A 89 29.02 -19.15 -12.76
CA LEU A 89 27.75 -18.61 -12.27
C LEU A 89 27.96 -17.64 -11.09
N VAL A 90 28.85 -17.97 -10.16
CA VAL A 90 29.18 -17.11 -9.02
C VAL A 90 29.89 -15.84 -9.48
N LEU A 91 30.86 -15.95 -10.40
CA LEU A 91 31.55 -14.79 -10.96
C LEU A 91 30.60 -13.89 -11.76
N ALA A 92 29.74 -14.47 -12.60
CA ALA A 92 28.74 -13.72 -13.36
C ALA A 92 27.73 -12.99 -12.46
N ARG A 93 27.46 -13.53 -11.26
CA ARG A 93 26.53 -12.93 -10.28
C ARG A 93 27.22 -12.14 -9.19
N GLU A 94 28.55 -11.98 -9.22
CA GLU A 94 29.30 -11.36 -8.14
C GLU A 94 28.84 -9.92 -7.87
N GLU A 95 28.70 -9.11 -8.93
CA GLU A 95 28.25 -7.72 -8.82
C GLU A 95 26.83 -7.63 -8.23
N HIS A 96 25.95 -8.56 -8.64
CA HIS A 96 24.59 -8.63 -8.12
C HIS A 96 24.57 -9.00 -6.63
N LEU A 97 25.37 -9.98 -6.21
CA LEU A 97 25.51 -10.36 -4.80
C LEU A 97 26.08 -9.22 -3.95
N ARG A 98 27.07 -8.49 -4.46
CA ARG A 98 27.63 -7.30 -3.78
C ARG A 98 26.59 -6.19 -3.63
N SER A 99 25.83 -5.92 -4.68
CA SER A 99 24.73 -4.93 -4.64
C SER A 99 23.65 -5.34 -3.63
N GLN A 100 23.22 -6.60 -3.65
CA GLN A 100 22.27 -7.13 -2.66
C GLN A 100 22.80 -7.01 -1.23
N GLN A 101 24.07 -7.33 -0.98
CA GLN A 101 24.67 -7.19 0.34
C GLN A 101 24.68 -5.73 0.80
N GLN A 102 24.99 -4.78 -0.09
CA GLN A 102 24.95 -3.36 0.23
C GLN A 102 23.52 -2.92 0.58
N GLN A 103 22.53 -3.33 -0.20
CA GLN A 103 21.12 -3.04 0.06
C GLN A 103 20.67 -3.64 1.40
N LEU A 104 21.05 -4.88 1.70
CA LEU A 104 20.71 -5.56 2.95
C LEU A 104 21.37 -4.85 4.15
N ASN A 105 22.63 -4.42 4.01
CA ASN A 105 23.31 -3.62 5.02
C ASN A 105 22.60 -2.27 5.26
N THR A 106 22.15 -1.59 4.20
CA THR A 106 21.37 -0.35 4.34
C THR A 106 20.00 -0.59 4.97
N MET A 107 19.34 -1.70 4.65
CA MET A 107 18.08 -2.05 5.28
C MET A 107 18.27 -2.37 6.77
N HIS A 108 19.33 -3.10 7.11
CA HIS A 108 19.68 -3.40 8.49
C HIS A 108 20.02 -2.13 9.27
N SER A 109 20.75 -1.19 8.68
CA SER A 109 21.03 0.10 9.31
C SER A 109 19.78 0.94 9.46
N LEU A 110 18.78 0.84 8.58
CA LEU A 110 17.52 1.59 8.67
C LEU A 110 16.48 0.93 9.59
N LYS A 111 16.66 -0.35 9.96
CA LYS A 111 15.71 -1.09 10.81
C LYS A 111 15.41 -0.39 12.14
N HIS A 112 16.42 0.22 12.77
CA HIS A 112 16.25 0.94 14.04
C HIS A 112 15.36 2.18 13.94
N VAL A 113 15.21 2.76 12.74
CA VAL A 113 14.35 3.94 12.52
C VAL A 113 12.88 3.53 12.54
N LEU A 114 12.55 2.32 12.04
CA LEU A 114 11.20 1.78 12.06
C LEU A 114 10.70 1.51 13.49
N ASP A 115 11.61 1.09 14.37
CA ASP A 115 11.33 0.89 15.80
C ASP A 115 11.53 2.16 16.63
N SER A 116 11.72 3.33 15.99
CA SER A 116 11.98 4.56 16.72
C SER A 116 10.72 5.02 17.45
N GLN A 117 10.88 5.23 18.76
CA GLN A 117 9.81 5.67 19.65
C GLN A 117 9.19 6.99 19.21
N HIS A 118 9.94 7.85 18.52
CA HIS A 118 9.46 9.10 17.93
C HIS A 118 8.35 8.92 16.88
N ILE A 119 8.38 7.84 16.08
CA ILE A 119 7.30 7.54 15.12
C ILE A 119 6.06 7.04 15.85
N ALA A 120 6.23 6.24 16.90
CA ALA A 120 5.12 5.80 17.74
C ALA A 120 4.47 6.99 18.47
N ASP A 121 5.28 7.83 19.10
CA ASP A 121 4.84 9.00 19.86
C ASP A 121 4.22 10.09 18.96
N ALA A 122 4.55 10.13 17.66
CA ALA A 122 3.94 11.06 16.70
C ALA A 122 2.41 10.92 16.62
N THR A 123 1.88 9.70 16.81
CA THR A 123 0.42 9.50 16.86
C THR A 123 -0.21 10.12 18.11
N SER A 124 0.51 10.16 19.24
CA SER A 124 0.04 10.81 20.47
C SER A 124 0.11 12.35 20.39
N LEU A 125 1.11 12.88 19.67
CA LEU A 125 1.26 14.32 19.42
C LEU A 125 0.18 14.88 18.47
N GLY A 126 -0.50 14.03 17.71
CA GLY A 126 -1.58 14.44 16.80
C GLY A 126 -2.74 15.11 17.51
N ASP A 127 -3.18 14.55 18.66
CA ASP A 127 -4.30 15.10 19.42
C ASP A 127 -3.96 16.45 20.06
N GLU A 128 -2.73 16.60 20.56
CA GLU A 128 -2.25 17.86 21.12
C GLU A 128 -2.09 18.94 20.02
N LEU A 129 -1.62 18.56 18.83
CA LEU A 129 -1.52 19.45 17.68
C LEU A 129 -2.91 19.94 17.22
N ILE A 130 -3.91 19.06 17.22
CA ILE A 130 -5.29 19.44 16.89
C ILE A 130 -5.84 20.44 17.92
N GLN A 131 -5.58 20.22 19.21
CA GLN A 131 -5.97 21.17 20.26
C GLN A 131 -5.31 22.54 20.08
N ILE A 132 -4.01 22.56 19.80
CA ILE A 132 -3.26 23.80 19.54
C ILE A 132 -3.80 24.50 18.28
N SER A 133 -4.05 23.76 17.21
CA SER A 133 -4.61 24.30 15.97
C SER A 133 -5.97 24.96 16.20
N ASN A 134 -6.85 24.30 16.95
CA ASN A 134 -8.18 24.85 17.27
C ASN A 134 -8.07 26.13 18.11
N ARG A 135 -7.17 26.14 19.10
CA ARG A 135 -6.92 27.33 19.92
C ARG A 135 -6.35 28.47 19.07
N TYR A 136 -5.42 28.19 18.17
CA TYR A 136 -4.86 29.18 17.27
C TYR A 136 -5.93 29.80 16.37
N SER A 137 -6.81 28.98 15.78
CA SER A 137 -7.94 29.49 14.98
C SER A 137 -8.89 30.37 15.80
N GLN A 138 -9.11 30.05 17.08
CA GLN A 138 -9.94 30.86 17.97
C GLN A 138 -9.27 32.19 18.36
N ASP A 139 -7.97 32.16 18.63
CA ASP A 139 -7.16 33.34 18.95
C ASP A 139 -7.09 34.27 17.73
N GLU A 140 -6.92 33.73 16.52
CA GLU A 140 -6.93 34.48 15.26
C GLU A 140 -8.30 35.17 15.02
N GLY A 141 -9.39 34.45 15.26
CA GLY A 141 -10.74 35.02 15.19
C GLY A 141 -10.94 36.19 16.17
N SER A 142 -10.52 35.99 17.42
CA SER A 142 -10.62 37.01 18.48
C SER A 142 -9.76 38.24 18.17
N ALA A 143 -8.55 38.03 17.66
CA ALA A 143 -7.65 39.11 17.25
C ALA A 143 -8.22 39.92 16.08
N SER A 144 -8.86 39.26 15.11
CA SER A 144 -9.52 39.91 13.99
C SER A 144 -10.70 40.78 14.46
N GLU A 145 -11.53 40.27 15.37
CA GLU A 145 -12.66 41.00 15.94
C GLU A 145 -12.21 42.23 16.75
N GLN A 146 -11.19 42.07 17.60
CA GLN A 146 -10.60 43.18 18.34
C GLN A 146 -10.00 44.23 17.41
N ASN A 147 -9.34 43.81 16.33
CA ASN A 147 -8.77 44.73 15.35
C ASN A 147 -9.87 45.50 14.60
N ALA A 148 -10.98 44.84 14.26
CA ALA A 148 -12.15 45.49 13.68
C ALA A 148 -12.75 46.53 14.65
N TYR A 149 -12.90 46.18 15.93
CA TYR A 149 -13.39 47.09 16.97
C TYR A 149 -12.47 48.32 17.14
N ILE A 150 -11.15 48.11 17.23
CA ILE A 150 -10.17 49.21 17.36
C ILE A 150 -10.24 50.12 16.13
N LYS A 151 -10.34 49.57 14.93
CA LYS A 151 -10.49 50.36 13.70
C LYS A 151 -11.77 51.19 13.73
N ASP A 152 -12.89 50.63 14.18
CA ASP A 152 -14.14 51.38 14.30
C ASP A 152 -14.03 52.52 15.31
N LEU A 153 -13.43 52.26 16.48
CA LEU A 153 -13.18 53.30 17.48
C LEU A 153 -12.27 54.42 16.94
N LEU A 154 -11.26 54.06 16.16
CA LEU A 154 -10.35 55.02 15.51
C LEU A 154 -11.09 55.88 14.47
N ASN A 155 -12.02 55.28 13.73
CA ASN A 155 -12.89 56.01 12.81
C ASN A 155 -13.81 56.98 13.55
N GLN A 156 -14.41 56.54 14.67
CA GLN A 156 -15.24 57.41 15.52
C GLN A 156 -14.43 58.57 16.10
N TYR A 157 -13.22 58.31 16.59
CA TYR A 157 -12.31 59.35 17.06
C TYR A 157 -11.97 60.34 15.95
N ASN A 158 -11.58 59.86 14.76
CA ASN A 158 -11.30 60.71 13.62
C ASN A 158 -12.50 61.59 13.24
N ALA A 159 -13.72 61.03 13.26
CA ALA A 159 -14.94 61.79 12.98
C ALA A 159 -15.18 62.90 14.01
N ILE A 160 -14.98 62.62 15.31
CA ILE A 160 -15.09 63.62 16.37
C ILE A 160 -14.05 64.73 16.18
N ILE A 161 -12.79 64.38 15.88
CA ILE A 161 -11.73 65.36 15.65
C ILE A 161 -12.02 66.23 14.42
N SER A 162 -12.52 65.66 13.33
CA SER A 162 -12.95 66.45 12.16
C SER A 162 -14.08 67.42 12.52
N SER A 163 -15.12 66.96 13.24
CA SER A 163 -16.23 67.82 13.67
C SER A 163 -15.78 68.92 14.63
N LEU A 164 -14.88 68.59 15.55
CA LEU A 164 -14.29 69.54 16.48
C LEU A 164 -13.44 70.59 15.74
N THR A 165 -12.64 70.15 14.77
CA THR A 165 -11.82 71.03 13.92
C THR A 165 -12.71 72.00 13.13
N GLU A 166 -13.78 71.50 12.50
CA GLU A 166 -14.77 72.35 11.82
C GLU A 166 -15.45 73.34 12.78
N SER A 167 -15.79 72.90 13.99
CA SER A 167 -16.41 73.75 15.00
C SER A 167 -15.47 74.86 15.46
N PHE A 168 -14.18 74.55 15.65
CA PHE A 168 -13.17 75.55 15.97
C PHE A 168 -12.95 76.55 14.84
N ILE A 169 -12.90 76.10 13.58
CA ILE A 169 -12.81 77.01 12.42
C ILE A 169 -14.00 77.96 12.37
N LYS A 170 -15.23 77.45 12.57
CA LYS A 170 -16.43 78.29 12.61
C LYS A 170 -16.40 79.29 13.78
N MET A 171 -15.93 78.84 14.94
CA MET A 171 -15.81 79.70 16.11
C MET A 171 -14.77 80.81 15.88
N ASP A 172 -13.63 80.48 15.28
CA ASP A 172 -12.58 81.44 14.89
C ASP A 172 -13.08 82.44 13.84
N GLU A 173 -13.89 81.99 12.87
CA GLU A 173 -14.53 82.88 11.90
C GLU A 173 -15.52 83.86 12.56
N ILE A 174 -16.30 83.39 13.54
CA ILE A 174 -17.23 84.24 14.31
C ILE A 174 -16.45 85.25 15.14
N VAL A 175 -15.38 84.82 15.82
CA VAL A 175 -14.50 85.70 16.61
C VAL A 175 -13.85 86.74 15.69
N THR A 176 -13.30 86.34 14.55
CA THR A 176 -12.70 87.25 13.56
C THR A 176 -13.71 88.28 13.05
N LYS A 177 -14.96 87.87 12.76
CA LYS A 177 -16.03 88.80 12.36
C LYS A 177 -16.39 89.78 13.49
N ALA A 178 -16.44 89.31 14.74
CA ALA A 178 -16.70 90.15 15.90
C ALA A 178 -15.54 91.12 16.15
N GLU A 179 -14.29 90.69 15.98
CA GLU A 179 -13.11 91.55 16.06
C GLU A 179 -13.13 92.62 14.97
N ILE A 180 -13.39 92.28 13.70
CA ILE A 180 -13.49 93.25 12.61
C ILE A 180 -14.63 94.27 12.85
N ALA A 181 -15.75 93.84 13.43
CA ALA A 181 -16.84 94.75 13.80
C ALA A 181 -16.52 95.62 15.02
N ALA A 182 -15.67 95.13 15.92
CA ALA A 182 -15.19 95.84 17.10
C ALA A 182 -13.95 96.72 16.83
N ILE A 183 -13.27 96.57 15.69
CA ILE A 183 -12.28 97.53 15.23
C ILE A 183 -13.01 98.86 15.00
N PRO A 184 -12.69 99.91 15.78
CA PRO A 184 -13.36 101.19 15.64
C PRO A 184 -13.07 101.73 14.23
N LYS A 185 -14.12 102.06 13.48
CA LYS A 185 -14.00 103.00 12.35
C LYS A 185 -13.31 104.23 12.91
N LYS A 186 -12.06 104.48 12.49
CA LYS A 186 -11.44 105.80 12.64
C LYS A 186 -12.45 106.81 12.12
N SER A 187 -13.04 107.55 13.06
CA SER A 187 -13.68 108.83 12.79
C SER A 187 -12.60 109.74 12.22
N GLN A 188 -12.71 109.96 10.91
CA GLN A 188 -12.49 111.18 10.16
C GLN A 188 -11.59 112.26 10.80
N ASP A 189 -10.49 112.58 10.11
CA ASP A 189 -10.25 113.88 9.46
C ASP A 189 -9.15 113.74 8.39
#